data_AF-A0A1I7VZX8-F1
#
_entry.id   AF-A0A1I7VZX8-F1
#
_cell.length_a   1.000
_cell.length_b   1.000
_cell.length_c   1.000
_cell.angle_alpha   90.00
_cell.angle_beta   90.00
_cell.angle_gamma   90.00
#
_symmetry.space_group_name_H-M   'P 1'
#
loop_
_entity.id
_entity.type
_entity.pdbx_description
1 polymer ?
#
loop_
_entity_poly.entity_id
_entity_poly.type
_entity_poly.pdbx_seq_one_letter_code
_entity_poly.pdbx_strand_id
1 'polypeptide(L)'
;MVAGGTNVNNNDFECEEDNSDLCTKNKSRMYPGLIFLPKHVVILSKTTRLDYERRKHLHLSRTQFCSLLKRSGWNYKEMKKKHTEQQNYIRTMRQCLENRGIEVEIVTRSEYTMEVVAHADAVFSAGGDGTFLVAAEKIRDHRAVVGFNTDPMGSEGYLCITRKRTQPVGEIIEKLLKGECRWIRRQRIRVTILKWVENDKNNAESDEEYHEKSDKLREARLFLQDNGYPEYPLLALNDVFIGESHASRVSYYDVQIDDGTVVRQKSSGMTACTGTGSTSWKPMYGRVRRAVAPSSEDGLH
;
A
#
# COMPACT_ATOMS: atom_id res chain seq x y z
N MET A 1 10.91 0.71 6.93
CA MET A 1 11.11 2.18 6.74
C MET A 1 10.94 2.52 5.26
N VAL A 2 10.51 3.73 4.89
CA VAL A 2 10.28 4.14 3.49
C VAL A 2 11.15 5.32 3.13
N ALA A 3 11.90 5.27 2.03
CA ALA A 3 12.64 6.43 1.55
C ALA A 3 11.69 7.50 0.99
N GLY A 4 11.78 8.72 1.49
CA GLY A 4 11.16 9.94 0.98
C GLY A 4 12.21 10.84 0.33
N GLY A 5 11.75 11.70 -0.58
CA GLY A 5 12.57 12.45 -1.53
C GLY A 5 13.79 13.19 -0.98
N THR A 6 14.71 13.45 -1.91
CA THR A 6 16.01 14.11 -1.73
C THR A 6 15.85 15.60 -1.39
N ASN A 7 16.65 16.11 -0.43
CA ASN A 7 16.83 17.54 -0.25
C ASN A 7 17.48 18.15 -1.50
N VAL A 8 16.81 19.13 -2.11
CA VAL A 8 17.46 20.12 -2.96
C VAL A 8 17.36 21.43 -2.18
N ASN A 9 18.50 21.96 -1.78
CA ASN A 9 18.60 23.35 -1.33
C ASN A 9 18.20 24.23 -2.52
N ASN A 10 17.08 24.92 -2.43
CA ASN A 10 16.84 26.11 -3.23
C ASN A 10 16.51 27.24 -2.26
N ASN A 11 17.45 28.19 -2.19
CA ASN A 11 17.12 29.57 -1.86
C ASN A 11 16.10 30.09 -2.88
N ASP A 12 15.32 31.06 -2.44
CA ASP A 12 14.45 31.95 -3.19
C ASP A 12 13.15 31.33 -3.72
N PHE A 13 12.07 31.55 -2.96
CA PHE A 13 10.87 32.26 -3.43
C PHE A 13 10.01 32.58 -2.20
N GLU A 14 10.14 33.80 -1.69
CA GLU A 14 9.14 34.43 -0.83
C GLU A 14 7.90 34.74 -1.67
N CYS A 15 6.75 34.17 -1.27
CA CYS A 15 5.47 34.79 -1.49
C CYS A 15 4.74 34.75 -0.14
N GLU A 16 4.69 35.91 0.51
CA GLU A 16 3.73 36.18 1.57
C GLU A 16 2.31 36.09 0.99
N GLU A 17 1.44 35.30 1.62
CA GLU A 17 0.03 35.62 1.76
C GLU A 17 -0.57 34.82 2.94
N ASP A 18 -1.58 35.42 3.54
CA ASP A 18 -1.83 35.47 4.97
C ASP A 18 -2.62 34.30 5.59
N ASN A 19 -2.56 34.29 6.93
CA ASN A 19 -3.11 33.32 7.87
C ASN A 19 -4.61 32.97 7.75
N SER A 20 -4.95 31.68 7.83
CA SER A 20 -5.67 31.09 8.98
C SER A 20 -6.13 29.65 8.68
N ASP A 21 -5.41 28.65 9.16
CA ASP A 21 -6.01 27.33 9.42
C ASP A 21 -5.17 26.55 10.44
N LEU A 22 -5.64 26.54 11.69
CA LEU A 22 -5.12 25.70 12.76
C LEU A 22 -5.48 24.23 12.47
N CYS A 23 -4.62 23.54 11.72
CA CYS A 23 -4.71 22.08 11.64
C CYS A 23 -3.32 21.42 11.54
N THR A 24 -2.76 21.15 12.72
CA THR A 24 -1.78 20.07 12.99
C THR A 24 -0.42 20.15 12.28
N LYS A 25 0.55 20.79 12.96
CA LYS A 25 1.99 20.53 12.81
C LYS A 25 2.30 19.06 13.18
N ASN A 26 2.11 18.13 12.25
CA ASN A 26 2.60 16.77 12.40
C ASN A 26 4.11 16.75 12.13
N LYS A 27 4.93 16.95 13.17
CA LYS A 27 6.38 16.77 13.11
C LYS A 27 6.68 15.30 12.77
N SER A 28 6.84 14.97 11.50
CA SER A 28 7.37 13.68 11.07
C SER A 28 8.76 13.52 11.70
N ARG A 29 8.93 12.57 12.63
CA ARG A 29 10.20 12.28 13.31
C ARG A 29 11.26 11.97 12.25
N MET A 30 12.23 12.87 12.08
CA MET A 30 13.29 12.78 11.07
C MET A 30 14.44 11.91 11.60
N TYR A 31 15.01 11.05 10.74
CA TYR A 31 16.19 10.24 11.06
C TYR A 31 17.31 10.55 10.04
N PRO A 32 18.00 11.70 10.15
CA PRO A 32 19.20 11.96 9.36
C PRO A 32 20.32 10.98 9.76
N GLY A 33 21.07 10.46 8.79
CA GLY A 33 22.28 9.66 9.04
C GLY A 33 22.09 8.15 9.21
N LEU A 34 20.93 7.58 8.82
CA LEU A 34 20.82 6.12 8.76
C LEU A 34 21.64 5.59 7.58
N ILE A 35 22.80 4.99 7.88
CA ILE A 35 23.65 4.35 6.87
C ILE A 35 22.87 3.16 6.29
N PHE A 36 22.57 3.22 4.99
CA PHE A 36 21.83 2.20 4.27
C PHE A 36 22.77 1.42 3.36
N LEU A 37 23.24 0.26 3.83
CA LEU A 37 24.18 -0.62 3.15
C LEU A 37 23.62 -2.05 3.09
N PRO A 38 22.59 -2.31 2.26
CA PRO A 38 22.07 -3.66 2.09
C PRO A 38 23.10 -4.53 1.37
N LYS A 39 23.20 -5.81 1.74
CA LYS A 39 23.98 -6.82 1.01
C LYS A 39 23.10 -7.58 0.03
N HIS A 40 21.83 -7.80 0.36
CA HIS A 40 20.86 -8.45 -0.52
C HIS A 40 19.60 -7.59 -0.70
N VAL A 41 19.18 -7.37 -1.94
CA VAL A 41 17.97 -6.59 -2.26
C VAL A 41 17.04 -7.42 -3.13
N VAL A 42 15.78 -7.54 -2.71
CA VAL A 42 14.71 -8.08 -3.56
C VAL A 42 14.04 -6.94 -4.32
N ILE A 43 14.01 -7.04 -5.65
CA ILE A 43 13.25 -6.13 -6.52
C ILE A 43 11.91 -6.78 -6.87
N LEU A 44 10.82 -6.25 -6.31
CA LEU A 44 9.47 -6.58 -6.72
C LEU A 44 9.09 -5.82 -8.00
N SER A 45 9.04 -6.53 -9.12
CA SER A 45 8.68 -5.99 -10.42
C SER A 45 7.16 -6.04 -10.68
N LYS A 46 6.58 -4.93 -11.11
CA LYS A 46 5.20 -4.88 -11.57
C LYS A 46 5.02 -5.80 -12.78
N THR A 47 4.05 -6.70 -12.73
CA THR A 47 3.59 -7.38 -13.94
C THR A 47 3.02 -6.35 -14.92
N THR A 48 3.64 -6.21 -16.11
CA THR A 48 3.14 -5.28 -17.13
C THR A 48 1.80 -5.76 -17.67
N ARG A 49 0.95 -4.84 -18.16
CA ARG A 49 -0.32 -5.23 -18.80
C ARG A 49 -0.08 -6.18 -19.98
N LEU A 50 1.01 -5.98 -20.71
CA LEU A 50 1.38 -6.85 -21.83
C LEU A 50 1.66 -8.29 -21.38
N ASP A 51 2.46 -8.47 -20.32
CA ASP A 51 2.77 -9.80 -19.79
C ASP A 51 1.55 -10.47 -19.18
N TYR A 52 0.70 -9.69 -18.52
CA TYR A 52 -0.56 -10.18 -17.96
C TYR A 52 -1.48 -10.74 -19.05
N GLU A 53 -1.71 -9.96 -20.11
CA GLU A 53 -2.56 -10.38 -21.22
C GLU A 53 -1.95 -11.57 -21.98
N ARG A 54 -0.64 -11.58 -22.16
CA ARG A 54 0.07 -12.69 -22.83
C ARG A 54 -0.09 -13.99 -22.06
N ARG A 55 0.04 -13.97 -20.72
CA ARG A 55 -0.13 -15.15 -19.86
C ARG A 55 -1.53 -15.74 -19.91
N LYS A 56 -2.56 -14.91 -20.08
CA LYS A 56 -3.94 -15.39 -20.26
C LYS A 56 -4.18 -16.08 -21.60
N HIS A 57 -3.36 -15.78 -22.61
CA HIS A 57 -3.60 -16.17 -24.00
C HIS A 57 -2.36 -16.81 -24.63
N LEU A 58 -1.71 -17.75 -23.91
CA LEU A 58 -0.50 -18.44 -24.37
C LEU A 58 -0.72 -19.25 -25.66
N HIS A 59 -1.94 -19.70 -25.91
CA HIS A 59 -2.32 -20.48 -27.09
C HIS A 59 -2.49 -19.63 -28.37
N LEU A 60 -2.54 -18.29 -28.27
CA LEU A 60 -2.75 -17.44 -29.43
C LEU A 60 -1.42 -17.10 -30.13
N SER A 61 -1.45 -17.16 -31.46
CA SER A 61 -0.36 -16.64 -32.27
C SER A 61 -0.18 -15.12 -32.07
N ARG A 62 0.96 -14.58 -32.48
CA ARG A 62 1.22 -13.13 -32.33
C ARG A 62 0.21 -12.27 -33.08
N THR A 63 -0.22 -12.69 -34.27
CA THR A 63 -1.22 -11.96 -35.07
C THR A 63 -2.59 -12.02 -34.42
N GLN A 64 -3.03 -13.21 -33.98
CA GLN A 64 -4.30 -13.39 -33.26
C GLN A 64 -4.33 -12.57 -31.97
N PHE A 65 -3.25 -12.58 -31.19
CA PHE A 65 -3.14 -11.81 -29.96
C PHE A 65 -3.21 -10.29 -30.20
N CYS A 66 -2.52 -9.78 -31.24
CA CYS A 66 -2.60 -8.37 -31.60
C CYS A 66 -4.02 -7.95 -32.00
N SER A 67 -4.74 -8.79 -32.76
CA SER A 67 -6.13 -8.55 -33.13
C SER A 67 -7.07 -8.58 -31.92
N LEU A 68 -6.86 -9.51 -30.99
CA LEU A 68 -7.60 -9.57 -29.73
C LEU A 68 -7.44 -8.29 -28.91
N LEU A 69 -6.19 -7.86 -28.68
CA LEU A 69 -5.91 -6.62 -27.92
C LEU A 69 -6.58 -5.40 -28.56
N LYS A 70 -6.49 -5.28 -29.89
CA LYS A 70 -7.12 -4.18 -30.63
C LYS A 70 -8.64 -4.16 -30.42
N ARG A 71 -9.30 -5.33 -30.47
CA ARG A 71 -10.75 -5.47 -30.22
C ARG A 71 -11.14 -5.12 -28.78
N SER A 72 -10.27 -5.41 -27.82
CA SER A 72 -10.46 -5.06 -26.41
C SER A 72 -10.09 -3.61 -26.07
N GLY A 73 -9.82 -2.75 -27.07
CA GLY A 73 -9.49 -1.34 -26.87
C GLY A 73 -8.03 -1.08 -26.46
N TRP A 74 -7.16 -2.09 -26.50
CA TRP A 74 -5.77 -1.96 -26.09
C TRP A 74 -4.83 -1.63 -27.26
N ASN A 75 -3.92 -0.68 -27.04
CA ASN A 75 -2.86 -0.35 -27.99
C ASN A 75 -1.61 -1.20 -27.75
N TYR A 76 -1.44 -2.25 -28.57
CA TYR A 76 -0.28 -3.16 -28.47
C TYR A 76 1.08 -2.44 -28.56
N LYS A 77 1.21 -1.43 -29.44
CA LYS A 77 2.48 -0.70 -29.62
C LYS A 77 2.85 0.06 -28.35
N GLU A 78 1.89 0.76 -27.76
CA GLU A 78 2.08 1.48 -26.51
C GLU A 78 2.36 0.53 -25.33
N MET A 79 1.60 -0.57 -25.22
CA MET A 79 1.84 -1.59 -24.20
C MET A 79 3.23 -2.21 -24.31
N LYS A 80 3.69 -2.48 -25.53
CA LYS A 80 5.05 -2.99 -25.79
C LYS A 80 6.10 -1.95 -25.42
N LYS A 81 5.90 -0.67 -25.75
CA LYS A 81 6.80 0.42 -25.36
C LYS A 81 6.95 0.49 -23.84
N LYS A 82 5.85 0.59 -23.09
CA LYS A 82 5.85 0.62 -21.63
C LYS A 82 6.52 -0.61 -21.02
N HIS A 83 6.25 -1.79 -21.58
CA HIS A 83 6.91 -3.03 -21.14
C HIS A 83 8.43 -2.96 -21.35
N THR A 84 8.90 -2.57 -22.53
CA THR A 84 10.35 -2.44 -22.81
C THR A 84 11.02 -1.39 -21.93
N GLU A 85 10.37 -0.25 -21.70
CA GLU A 85 10.87 0.80 -20.80
C GLU A 85 11.03 0.28 -19.37
N GLN A 86 10.03 -0.44 -18.84
CA GLN A 86 10.13 -1.04 -17.51
C GLN A 86 11.25 -2.09 -17.43
N GLN A 87 11.37 -2.98 -18.42
CA GLN A 87 12.44 -4.00 -18.44
C GLN A 87 13.84 -3.35 -18.47
N ASN A 88 14.01 -2.30 -19.27
CA ASN A 88 15.25 -1.54 -19.30
C ASN A 88 15.54 -0.87 -17.96
N TYR A 89 14.54 -0.25 -17.32
CA TYR A 89 14.69 0.39 -16.02
C TYR A 89 15.14 -0.60 -14.95
N ILE A 90 14.51 -1.78 -14.90
CA ILE A 90 14.82 -2.84 -13.94
C ILE A 90 16.22 -3.42 -14.20
N ARG A 91 16.59 -3.64 -15.46
CA ARG A 91 17.94 -4.10 -15.82
C ARG A 91 19.01 -3.11 -15.36
N THR A 92 18.81 -1.82 -15.61
CA THR A 92 19.75 -0.77 -15.16
C THR A 92 19.81 -0.70 -13.63
N MET A 93 18.67 -0.84 -12.94
CA MET A 93 18.61 -0.91 -11.47
C MET A 93 19.44 -2.07 -10.93
N ARG A 94 19.24 -3.28 -11.45
CA ARG A 94 19.99 -4.48 -11.08
C ARG A 94 21.49 -4.24 -11.26
N GLN A 95 21.90 -3.82 -12.46
CA GLN A 95 23.31 -3.59 -12.77
C GLN A 95 23.95 -2.55 -11.83
N CYS A 96 23.23 -1.48 -11.49
CA CYS A 96 23.71 -0.45 -10.58
C CYS A 96 23.93 -0.97 -9.15
N LEU A 97 23.12 -1.92 -8.68
CA LEU A 97 23.25 -2.55 -7.36
C LEU A 97 24.37 -3.60 -7.37
N GLU A 98 24.39 -4.48 -8.37
CA GLU A 98 25.41 -5.53 -8.51
C GLU A 98 26.82 -4.96 -8.67
N ASN A 99 26.98 -3.86 -9.42
CA ASN A 99 28.27 -3.15 -9.54
C ASN A 99 28.79 -2.59 -8.21
N ARG A 100 27.93 -2.52 -7.18
CA ARG A 100 28.27 -2.07 -5.82
C ARG A 100 28.36 -3.24 -4.83
N GLY A 101 28.41 -4.47 -5.34
CA GLY A 101 28.54 -5.70 -4.54
C GLY A 101 27.26 -6.09 -3.80
N ILE A 102 26.10 -5.59 -4.24
CA ILE A 102 24.80 -5.92 -3.65
C ILE A 102 24.19 -7.05 -4.48
N GLU A 103 23.84 -8.16 -3.83
CA GLU A 103 23.11 -9.26 -4.43
C GLU A 103 21.67 -8.82 -4.75
N VAL A 104 21.15 -9.22 -5.90
CA VAL A 104 19.82 -8.79 -6.38
C VAL A 104 18.98 -9.98 -6.85
N GLU A 105 17.87 -10.21 -6.17
CA GLU A 105 16.82 -11.11 -6.64
C GLU A 105 15.65 -10.30 -7.23
N ILE A 106 15.16 -10.67 -8.42
CA ILE A 106 14.02 -9.98 -9.03
C ILE A 106 12.84 -10.93 -9.08
N VAL A 107 11.73 -10.51 -8.49
CA VAL A 107 10.52 -11.32 -8.35
C VAL A 107 9.29 -10.57 -8.84
N THR A 108 8.33 -11.31 -9.36
CA THR A 108 6.99 -10.82 -9.66
C THR A 108 6.07 -11.00 -8.44
N ARG A 109 4.84 -10.48 -8.51
CA ARG A 109 3.84 -10.63 -7.44
C ARG A 109 3.60 -12.10 -7.05
N SER A 110 3.61 -13.03 -8.01
CA SER A 110 3.40 -14.45 -7.74
C SER A 110 4.58 -15.13 -7.04
N GLU A 111 5.79 -14.59 -7.23
CA GLU A 111 7.04 -15.14 -6.65
C GLU A 111 7.42 -14.43 -5.34
N TYR A 112 6.81 -13.28 -5.03
CA TYR A 112 7.08 -12.52 -3.83
C TYR A 112 6.47 -13.18 -2.60
N THR A 113 7.20 -14.08 -1.93
CA THR A 113 6.75 -14.82 -0.73
C THR A 113 7.32 -14.26 0.58
N MET A 114 6.90 -14.78 1.73
CA MET A 114 7.46 -14.37 3.03
C MET A 114 8.93 -14.80 3.16
N GLU A 115 9.25 -15.98 2.62
CA GLU A 115 10.59 -16.57 2.61
C GLU A 115 11.56 -15.69 1.81
N VAL A 116 11.19 -15.28 0.60
CA VAL A 116 11.97 -14.34 -0.23
C VAL A 116 12.27 -13.04 0.54
N VAL A 117 11.27 -12.50 1.25
CA VAL A 117 11.43 -11.25 2.01
C VAL A 117 12.35 -11.42 3.22
N ALA A 118 12.30 -12.58 3.88
CA ALA A 118 13.11 -12.90 5.05
C ALA A 118 14.62 -12.94 4.73
N HIS A 119 15.00 -13.31 3.49
CA HIS A 119 16.39 -13.43 3.07
C HIS A 119 17.03 -12.15 2.50
N ALA A 120 16.25 -11.12 2.19
CA ALA A 120 16.81 -9.85 1.72
C ALA A 120 17.40 -9.04 2.88
N ASP A 121 17.86 -7.80 2.64
CA ASP A 121 18.08 -6.70 3.61
C ASP A 121 17.12 -5.51 3.37
N ALA A 122 16.68 -5.35 2.12
CA ALA A 122 15.67 -4.38 1.73
C ALA A 122 14.84 -4.89 0.54
N VAL A 123 13.65 -4.31 0.37
CA VAL A 123 12.77 -4.59 -0.78
C VAL A 123 12.60 -3.33 -1.61
N PHE A 124 12.88 -3.41 -2.90
CA PHE A 124 12.66 -2.34 -3.86
C PHE A 124 11.44 -2.67 -4.71
N SER A 125 10.43 -1.79 -4.76
CA SER A 125 9.30 -1.97 -5.67
C SER A 125 9.54 -1.20 -6.97
N ALA A 126 9.54 -1.90 -8.10
CA ALA A 126 9.66 -1.32 -9.44
C ALA A 126 8.27 -1.28 -10.11
N GLY A 127 7.58 -0.14 -9.98
CA GLY A 127 6.21 0.07 -10.43
C GLY A 127 5.60 1.34 -9.82
N GLY A 128 4.28 1.46 -9.85
CA GLY A 128 3.58 2.55 -9.16
C GLY A 128 3.25 2.23 -7.70
N ASP A 129 2.40 3.04 -7.09
CA ASP A 129 1.99 2.89 -5.68
C ASP A 129 1.38 1.50 -5.37
N GLY A 130 0.62 0.93 -6.29
CA GLY A 130 0.08 -0.43 -6.10
C GLY A 130 1.16 -1.51 -5.97
N THR A 131 2.30 -1.35 -6.64
CA THR A 131 3.44 -2.29 -6.50
C THR A 131 4.16 -2.05 -5.17
N PHE A 132 4.27 -0.80 -4.74
CA PHE A 132 4.78 -0.45 -3.42
C PHE A 132 3.93 -1.07 -2.29
N LEU A 133 2.61 -1.04 -2.41
CA LEU A 133 1.70 -1.63 -1.41
C LEU A 133 1.91 -3.15 -1.28
N VAL A 134 2.09 -3.85 -2.41
CA VAL A 134 2.41 -5.29 -2.39
C VAL A 134 3.77 -5.53 -1.73
N ALA A 135 4.79 -4.72 -2.02
CA ALA A 135 6.08 -4.84 -1.34
C ALA A 135 5.93 -4.66 0.19
N ALA A 136 5.21 -3.63 0.62
CA ALA A 136 5.00 -3.34 2.03
C ALA A 136 4.17 -4.43 2.76
N GLU A 137 3.26 -5.12 2.05
CA GLU A 137 2.36 -6.14 2.59
C GLU A 137 3.10 -7.15 3.48
N LYS A 138 4.20 -7.72 2.96
CA LYS A 138 4.97 -8.82 3.57
C LYS A 138 6.06 -8.38 4.57
N ILE A 139 6.25 -7.08 4.76
CA ILE A 139 7.23 -6.57 5.73
C ILE A 139 6.62 -6.57 7.13
N ARG A 140 7.18 -7.37 8.03
CA ARG A 140 6.71 -7.52 9.42
C ARG A 140 7.60 -6.83 10.46
N ASP A 141 8.75 -6.33 10.05
CA ASP A 141 9.80 -5.78 10.91
C ASP A 141 10.19 -4.34 10.47
N HIS A 142 11.46 -3.96 10.67
CA HIS A 142 11.96 -2.62 10.37
C HIS A 142 12.58 -2.46 8.99
N ARG A 143 12.58 -3.52 8.16
CA ARG A 143 13.24 -3.53 6.85
C ARG A 143 12.78 -2.41 5.93
N ALA A 144 13.68 -1.99 5.06
CA ALA A 144 13.43 -0.87 4.16
C ALA A 144 12.58 -1.32 2.96
N VAL A 145 11.59 -0.49 2.61
CA VAL A 145 10.85 -0.58 1.34
C VAL A 145 11.10 0.69 0.56
N VAL A 146 11.64 0.57 -0.65
CA VAL A 146 11.97 1.71 -1.51
C VAL A 146 11.19 1.61 -2.82
N GLY A 147 10.36 2.60 -3.10
CA GLY A 147 9.57 2.63 -4.33
C GLY A 147 10.27 3.35 -5.47
N PHE A 148 10.33 2.71 -6.63
CA PHE A 148 10.82 3.29 -7.87
C PHE A 148 9.69 3.32 -8.89
N ASN A 149 9.30 4.52 -9.32
CA ASN A 149 8.26 4.70 -10.31
C ASN A 149 8.79 4.42 -11.71
N THR A 150 8.44 3.26 -12.28
CA THR A 150 8.88 2.85 -13.62
C THR A 150 8.02 3.41 -14.75
N ASP A 151 6.90 4.07 -14.45
CA ASP A 151 6.04 4.75 -15.43
C ASP A 151 5.58 6.12 -14.88
N PRO A 152 6.48 7.12 -14.79
CA PRO A 152 6.18 8.44 -14.24
C PRO A 152 5.10 9.23 -15.01
N MET A 153 4.86 8.87 -16.27
CA MET A 153 3.78 9.46 -17.07
C MET A 153 2.42 8.81 -16.78
N GLY A 154 2.40 7.50 -16.53
CA GLY A 154 1.18 6.73 -16.26
C GLY A 154 0.80 6.63 -14.78
N SER A 155 1.66 7.06 -13.84
CA SER A 155 1.40 6.95 -12.40
C SER A 155 2.03 8.11 -11.61
N GLU A 156 1.29 8.62 -10.61
CA GLU A 156 1.79 9.65 -9.67
C GLU A 156 2.99 9.17 -8.86
N GLY A 157 2.96 7.91 -8.39
CA GLY A 157 4.00 7.33 -7.54
C GLY A 157 4.17 8.07 -6.21
N TYR A 158 3.07 8.39 -5.50
CA TYR A 158 3.12 9.10 -4.21
C TYR A 158 4.00 8.43 -3.14
N LEU A 159 4.11 7.10 -3.21
CA LEU A 159 4.94 6.27 -2.33
C LEU A 159 6.34 6.01 -2.90
N CYS A 160 6.57 6.33 -4.17
CA CYS A 160 7.86 6.16 -4.83
C CYS A 160 8.77 7.39 -4.63
N ILE A 161 10.08 7.14 -4.57
CA ILE A 161 11.10 8.11 -4.17
C ILE A 161 11.16 9.35 -5.08
N THR A 162 10.92 9.17 -6.38
CA THR A 162 10.92 10.26 -7.38
C THR A 162 9.53 10.75 -7.77
N ARG A 163 8.45 10.12 -7.31
CA ARG A 163 7.08 10.41 -7.80
C ARG A 163 7.03 10.40 -9.34
N LYS A 164 6.63 11.52 -9.95
CA LYS A 164 6.62 11.74 -11.42
C LYS A 164 7.94 12.23 -12.00
N ARG A 165 8.95 12.53 -11.18
CA ARG A 165 10.23 13.05 -11.68
C ARG A 165 11.00 11.93 -12.39
N THR A 166 11.45 12.22 -13.61
CA THR A 166 12.34 11.34 -14.35
C THR A 166 13.77 11.63 -13.92
N GLN A 167 14.41 10.68 -13.24
CA GLN A 167 15.83 10.72 -12.91
C GLN A 167 16.45 9.36 -13.26
N PRO A 168 17.71 9.32 -13.72
CA PRO A 168 18.41 8.05 -13.95
C PRO A 168 18.44 7.21 -12.68
N VAL A 169 18.07 5.94 -12.78
CA VAL A 169 17.98 5.04 -11.61
C VAL A 169 19.32 4.90 -10.87
N GLY A 170 20.44 4.98 -11.59
CA GLY A 170 21.78 4.94 -11.00
C GLY A 170 22.05 6.09 -10.04
N GLU A 171 21.62 7.31 -10.37
CA GLU A 171 21.77 8.48 -9.49
C GLU A 171 20.91 8.33 -8.24
N ILE A 172 19.69 7.80 -8.38
CA ILE A 172 18.79 7.55 -7.25
C ILE A 172 19.42 6.53 -6.29
N ILE A 173 19.95 5.43 -6.83
CA ILE A 173 20.63 4.39 -6.04
C ILE A 173 21.88 4.97 -5.36
N GLU A 174 22.66 5.79 -6.06
CA GLU A 174 23.84 6.42 -5.49
C GLU A 174 23.49 7.31 -4.30
N LYS A 175 22.49 8.17 -4.44
CA LYS A 175 21.99 9.01 -3.33
C LYS A 175 21.43 8.17 -2.19
N LEU A 176 20.74 7.07 -2.50
CA LEU A 176 20.20 6.16 -1.50
C LEU A 176 21.31 5.51 -0.67
N LEU A 177 22.38 5.02 -1.31
CA LEU A 177 23.50 4.35 -0.64
C LEU A 177 24.43 5.33 0.09
N LYS A 178 24.55 6.58 -0.40
CA LYS A 178 25.26 7.66 0.31
C LYS A 178 24.49 8.18 1.55
N GLY A 179 23.26 7.72 1.78
CA GLY A 179 22.43 8.19 2.90
C GLY A 179 21.83 9.58 2.68
N GLU A 180 21.77 10.06 1.43
CA GLU A 180 21.20 11.37 1.05
C GLU A 180 19.65 11.33 0.94
N CYS A 181 19.05 10.19 1.28
CA CYS A 181 17.60 10.00 1.27
C CYS A 181 17.03 10.12 2.69
N ARG A 182 15.84 10.72 2.80
CA ARG A 182 15.14 10.82 4.08
C ARG A 182 14.34 9.55 4.35
N TRP A 183 14.48 8.94 5.51
CA TRP A 183 13.66 7.80 5.90
C TRP A 183 12.38 8.23 6.64
N ILE A 184 11.26 7.62 6.27
CA ILE A 184 9.92 7.85 6.84
C ILE A 184 9.40 6.53 7.41
N ARG A 185 8.96 6.54 8.67
CA ARG A 185 8.18 5.45 9.26
C ARG A 185 6.71 5.71 9.00
N ARG A 186 6.04 4.77 8.32
CA ARG A 186 4.61 4.86 8.02
C ARG A 186 3.84 3.93 8.96
N GLN A 187 2.79 4.47 9.57
CA GLN A 187 1.85 3.68 10.37
C GLN A 187 1.07 2.72 9.47
N ARG A 188 0.68 1.57 10.01
CA ARG A 188 -0.12 0.55 9.34
C ARG A 188 -1.29 0.15 10.24
N ILE A 189 -2.40 -0.23 9.64
CA ILE A 189 -3.54 -0.81 10.36
C ILE A 189 -3.27 -2.31 10.48
N ARG A 190 -3.30 -2.81 11.71
CA ARG A 190 -3.28 -4.24 11.98
C ARG A 190 -4.72 -4.75 11.97
N VAL A 191 -5.01 -5.73 11.13
CA VAL A 191 -6.33 -6.34 10.99
C VAL A 191 -6.27 -7.77 11.45
N THR A 192 -7.20 -8.13 12.31
CA THR A 192 -7.36 -9.47 12.86
C THR A 192 -8.81 -9.88 12.70
N ILE A 193 -9.05 -11.06 12.14
CA ILE A 193 -10.37 -11.67 12.12
C ILE A 193 -10.45 -12.64 13.30
N LEU A 194 -11.37 -12.38 14.22
CA LEU A 194 -11.56 -13.16 15.44
C LEU A 194 -12.59 -14.29 15.27
N LYS A 195 -13.58 -14.09 14.38
CA LYS A 195 -14.58 -15.09 14.03
C LYS A 195 -14.95 -14.95 12.56
N TRP A 196 -14.91 -16.06 11.84
CA TRP A 196 -15.52 -16.17 10.53
C TRP A 196 -16.76 -17.05 10.65
N VAL A 197 -17.92 -16.50 10.32
CA VAL A 197 -19.18 -17.26 10.28
C VAL A 197 -19.46 -17.55 8.82
N GLU A 198 -19.28 -18.81 8.39
CA GLU A 198 -19.78 -19.24 7.09
C GLU A 198 -21.30 -19.36 7.19
N ASN A 199 -22.01 -18.75 6.24
CA ASN A 199 -23.42 -19.06 6.06
C ASN A 199 -23.51 -20.49 5.54
N ASP A 200 -23.65 -21.45 6.44
CA ASP A 200 -24.07 -22.81 6.10
C ASP A 200 -25.39 -22.69 5.34
N LYS A 201 -25.39 -23.17 4.08
CA LYS A 201 -26.55 -23.13 3.18
C LYS A 201 -27.74 -23.98 3.65
N ASN A 202 -27.68 -24.54 4.86
CA ASN A 202 -28.69 -25.43 5.41
C ASN A 202 -29.63 -24.77 6.43
N ASN A 203 -29.39 -23.53 6.85
CA ASN A 203 -30.34 -22.79 7.69
C ASN A 203 -31.00 -21.68 6.88
N ALA A 204 -31.92 -22.08 6.00
CA ALA A 204 -33.04 -21.21 5.69
C ALA A 204 -33.87 -21.06 6.98
N GLU A 205 -34.29 -19.83 7.27
CA GLU A 205 -35.21 -19.44 8.36
C GLU A 205 -34.59 -19.28 9.76
N SER A 206 -33.96 -18.13 9.99
CA SER A 206 -34.39 -17.17 11.02
C SER A 206 -33.43 -15.98 11.05
N ASP A 207 -33.93 -14.80 10.73
CA ASP A 207 -33.28 -13.51 10.99
C ASP A 207 -33.34 -13.20 12.50
N GLU A 208 -32.91 -14.12 13.36
CA GLU A 208 -32.73 -13.83 14.77
C GLU A 208 -31.42 -13.06 14.97
N GLU A 209 -31.59 -11.89 15.55
CA GLU A 209 -30.60 -10.85 15.86
C GLU A 209 -29.38 -11.44 16.59
N TYR A 210 -28.31 -11.79 15.85
CA TYR A 210 -27.03 -12.24 16.39
C TYR A 210 -26.27 -11.08 17.05
N HIS A 211 -26.80 -10.55 18.16
CA HIS A 211 -26.07 -9.68 19.06
C HIS A 211 -25.26 -10.52 20.05
N GLU A 212 -24.14 -11.09 19.58
CA GLU A 212 -23.12 -11.61 20.50
C GLU A 212 -22.48 -10.42 21.25
N LYS A 213 -22.74 -10.35 22.56
CA LYS A 213 -22.18 -9.33 23.47
C LYS A 213 -20.64 -9.27 23.33
N SER A 214 -20.08 -8.06 23.32
CA SER A 214 -18.66 -7.77 23.08
C SER A 214 -17.69 -8.56 23.98
N ASP A 215 -18.13 -9.02 25.14
CA ASP A 215 -17.35 -9.85 26.06
C ASP A 215 -16.90 -11.19 25.43
N LYS A 216 -17.72 -11.81 24.56
CA LYS A 216 -17.35 -13.06 23.87
C LYS A 216 -16.33 -12.84 22.73
N LEU A 217 -16.28 -11.63 22.14
CA LEU A 217 -15.26 -11.28 21.15
C LEU A 217 -13.88 -11.08 21.79
N ARG A 218 -13.81 -10.71 23.08
CA ARG A 218 -12.55 -10.61 23.82
C ARG A 218 -11.91 -11.99 24.07
N GLU A 219 -12.72 -13.04 24.16
CA GLU A 219 -12.26 -14.43 24.31
C GLU A 219 -12.08 -15.16 22.97
N ALA A 220 -12.54 -14.57 21.86
CA ALA A 220 -12.42 -15.16 20.54
C ALA A 220 -10.94 -15.29 20.16
N ARG A 221 -10.49 -16.54 20.01
CA ARG A 221 -9.13 -16.86 19.59
C ARG A 221 -8.93 -16.50 18.13
N LEU A 222 -7.72 -16.06 17.79
CA LEU A 222 -7.28 -15.83 16.42
C LEU A 222 -7.67 -17.02 15.54
N PHE A 223 -8.38 -16.78 14.43
CA PHE A 223 -8.46 -17.77 13.37
C PHE A 223 -7.06 -17.90 12.75
N LEU A 224 -6.29 -18.85 13.27
CA LEU A 224 -5.08 -19.36 12.67
C LEU A 224 -5.39 -20.81 12.28
N GLN A 225 -5.79 -21.07 11.03
CA GLN A 225 -5.69 -22.43 10.48
C GLN A 225 -5.65 -22.53 8.94
N ASP A 226 -4.57 -23.17 8.49
CA ASP A 226 -4.33 -24.15 7.40
C ASP A 226 -4.94 -24.04 5.98
N ASN A 227 -5.88 -23.15 5.68
CA ASN A 227 -6.60 -23.20 4.39
C ASN A 227 -6.19 -22.15 3.34
N GLY A 228 -4.91 -21.73 3.32
CA GLY A 228 -4.42 -20.81 2.27
C GLY A 228 -4.96 -19.38 2.35
N TYR A 229 -5.60 -19.01 3.46
CA TYR A 229 -5.94 -17.63 3.82
C TYR A 229 -4.69 -16.88 4.33
N PRO A 230 -4.62 -15.55 4.20
CA PRO A 230 -3.44 -14.82 4.57
C PRO A 230 -3.14 -14.94 6.06
N GLU A 231 -1.85 -15.10 6.36
CA GLU A 231 -1.31 -15.25 7.71
C GLU A 231 -1.65 -14.00 8.56
N TYR A 232 -2.62 -14.15 9.46
CA TYR A 232 -3.04 -13.08 10.37
C TYR A 232 -1.98 -12.83 11.45
N PRO A 233 -1.82 -11.58 11.91
CA PRO A 233 -2.62 -10.41 11.54
C PRO A 233 -2.26 -9.88 10.15
N LEU A 234 -3.24 -9.38 9.40
CA LEU A 234 -2.98 -8.63 8.17
C LEU A 234 -2.50 -7.22 8.53
N LEU A 235 -1.65 -6.64 7.69
CA LEU A 235 -1.13 -5.29 7.90
C LEU A 235 -1.46 -4.43 6.66
N ALA A 236 -2.34 -3.45 6.79
CA ALA A 236 -2.70 -2.54 5.70
C ALA A 236 -1.90 -1.25 5.80
N LEU A 237 -1.24 -0.83 4.72
CA LEU A 237 -0.51 0.45 4.69
C LEU A 237 -1.43 1.63 4.45
N ASN A 238 -2.35 1.51 3.50
CA ASN A 238 -3.29 2.58 3.17
C ASN A 238 -4.55 2.45 4.01
N ASP A 239 -5.43 1.54 3.60
CA ASP A 239 -6.80 1.51 4.04
C ASP A 239 -7.27 0.06 4.25
N VAL A 240 -8.26 -0.10 5.11
CA VAL A 240 -9.03 -1.33 5.30
C VAL A 240 -10.46 -1.00 4.98
N PHE A 241 -10.99 -1.61 3.92
CA PHE A 241 -12.39 -1.49 3.53
C PHE A 241 -13.16 -2.72 4.01
N ILE A 242 -14.28 -2.50 4.67
CA ILE A 242 -15.22 -3.52 5.13
C ILE A 242 -16.56 -3.15 4.50
N GLY A 243 -17.20 -4.09 3.81
CA GLY A 243 -18.46 -3.81 3.14
C GLY A 243 -19.07 -5.02 2.48
N GLU A 244 -20.31 -4.86 2.05
CA GLU A 244 -21.06 -5.85 1.28
C GLU A 244 -20.40 -6.04 -0.09
N SER A 245 -20.38 -7.28 -0.57
CA SER A 245 -19.85 -7.63 -1.89
C SER A 245 -20.84 -7.28 -3.02
N HIS A 246 -22.13 -7.13 -2.68
CA HIS A 246 -23.19 -6.80 -3.62
C HIS A 246 -23.55 -5.32 -3.58
N ALA A 247 -23.47 -4.65 -4.73
CA ALA A 247 -23.67 -3.20 -4.85
C ALA A 247 -25.06 -2.70 -4.42
N SER A 248 -26.09 -3.57 -4.44
CA SER A 248 -27.46 -3.22 -4.03
C SER A 248 -27.75 -3.47 -2.55
N ARG A 249 -26.83 -4.12 -1.83
CA ARG A 249 -27.02 -4.45 -0.42
C ARG A 249 -26.36 -3.40 0.46
N VAL A 250 -26.95 -3.21 1.63
CA VAL A 250 -26.43 -2.31 2.64
C VAL A 250 -25.86 -3.16 3.77
N SER A 251 -24.68 -2.79 4.22
CA SER A 251 -24.03 -3.43 5.36
C SER A 251 -24.49 -2.79 6.66
N TYR A 252 -24.65 -3.62 7.68
CA TYR A 252 -24.91 -3.18 9.05
C TYR A 252 -23.69 -3.50 9.90
N TYR A 253 -23.29 -2.54 10.73
CA TYR A 253 -22.09 -2.63 11.55
C TYR A 253 -22.42 -2.22 12.98
N ASP A 254 -21.97 -3.02 13.94
CA ASP A 254 -21.78 -2.59 15.31
C ASP A 254 -20.33 -2.13 15.45
N VAL A 255 -20.11 -0.83 15.55
CA VAL A 255 -18.77 -0.24 15.62
C VAL A 255 -18.47 0.18 17.04
N GLN A 256 -17.38 -0.37 17.59
CA GLN A 256 -16.85 0.03 18.88
C GLN A 256 -15.43 0.57 18.70
N ILE A 257 -15.14 1.69 19.37
CA ILE A 257 -13.79 2.25 19.44
C ILE A 257 -13.31 2.11 20.88
N ASP A 258 -12.15 1.47 21.05
CA ASP A 258 -11.61 1.12 22.37
C ASP A 258 -12.67 0.40 23.21
N ASP A 259 -12.82 0.75 24.49
CA ASP A 259 -13.88 0.23 25.38
C ASP A 259 -15.11 1.14 25.44
N GLY A 260 -15.31 1.97 24.40
CA GLY A 260 -16.43 2.91 24.32
C GLY A 260 -17.77 2.23 24.02
N THR A 261 -18.81 3.05 23.86
CA THR A 261 -20.14 2.59 23.47
C THR A 261 -20.16 2.05 22.04
N VAL A 262 -20.85 0.94 21.82
CA VAL A 262 -21.12 0.41 20.49
C VAL A 262 -22.10 1.34 19.76
N VAL A 263 -21.77 1.69 18.52
CA VAL A 263 -22.62 2.51 17.64
C VAL A 263 -23.04 1.67 16.44
N ARG A 264 -24.36 1.54 16.26
CA ARG A 264 -24.96 0.91 15.08
C ARG A 264 -24.84 1.82 13.86
N GLN A 265 -24.29 1.31 12.78
CA GLN A 265 -24.15 2.01 11.51
C GLN A 265 -24.71 1.17 10.36
N LYS A 266 -25.37 1.81 9.39
CA LYS A 266 -25.81 1.26 8.11
C LYS A 266 -25.23 2.06 6.93
N SER A 267 -24.45 1.43 6.06
CA SER A 267 -23.91 2.04 4.81
C SER A 267 -23.50 1.00 3.79
N SER A 268 -23.11 1.42 2.59
CA SER A 268 -22.52 0.53 1.57
C SER A 268 -21.16 -0.07 1.99
N GLY A 269 -20.54 0.46 3.04
CA GLY A 269 -19.14 0.21 3.36
C GLY A 269 -18.64 1.07 4.52
N MET A 270 -17.62 0.60 5.21
CA MET A 270 -16.80 1.35 6.16
C MET A 270 -15.33 1.23 5.78
N THR A 271 -14.61 2.35 5.84
CA THR A 271 -13.17 2.39 5.57
C THR A 271 -12.41 2.94 6.77
N ALA A 272 -11.40 2.20 7.23
CA ALA A 272 -10.39 2.71 8.16
C ALA A 272 -9.13 3.07 7.35
N CYS A 273 -8.65 4.31 7.50
CA CYS A 273 -7.54 4.86 6.69
C CYS A 273 -6.35 5.26 7.56
N THR A 274 -5.12 5.04 7.10
CA THR A 274 -3.93 5.67 7.68
C THR A 274 -3.70 7.08 7.13
N GLY A 275 -2.76 7.82 7.72
CA GLY A 275 -2.27 9.05 7.13
C GLY A 275 -1.70 8.87 5.71
N THR A 276 -1.14 7.69 5.39
CA THR A 276 -0.68 7.36 4.03
C THR A 276 -1.86 7.11 3.07
N GLY A 277 -2.90 6.41 3.53
CA GLY A 277 -4.13 6.18 2.77
C GLY A 277 -4.97 7.45 2.51
N SER A 278 -4.69 8.53 3.25
CA SER A 278 -5.41 9.80 3.11
C SER A 278 -5.30 10.47 1.74
N THR A 279 -4.28 10.13 0.95
CA THR A 279 -4.08 10.58 -0.43
C THR A 279 -4.59 9.56 -1.47
N SER A 280 -5.26 8.49 -1.04
CA SER A 280 -5.84 7.45 -1.89
C SER A 280 -7.36 7.57 -1.91
N TRP A 281 -8.10 6.77 -1.14
CA TRP A 281 -9.57 6.74 -1.16
C TRP A 281 -10.22 7.81 -0.30
N LYS A 282 -9.55 8.29 0.74
CA LYS A 282 -10.12 9.27 1.70
C LYS A 282 -10.68 10.55 1.06
N PRO A 283 -10.10 11.15 0.00
CA PRO A 283 -10.69 12.35 -0.62
C PRO A 283 -12.09 12.10 -1.20
N MET A 284 -12.51 10.84 -1.35
CA MET A 284 -13.73 10.43 -2.03
C MET A 284 -14.91 10.13 -1.06
N TYR A 285 -14.70 10.13 0.26
CA TYR A 285 -15.72 9.79 1.27
C TYR A 285 -15.89 10.86 2.36
N GLY A 286 -17.13 11.00 2.87
CA GLY A 286 -17.47 11.86 4.00
C GLY A 286 -16.79 11.43 5.32
N ARG A 287 -16.53 12.39 6.22
CA ARG A 287 -15.69 12.20 7.41
C ARG A 287 -16.54 12.01 8.67
N VAL A 288 -16.37 10.89 9.37
CA VAL A 288 -16.80 10.75 10.78
C VAL A 288 -15.58 11.05 11.66
N ARG A 289 -15.67 12.08 12.52
CA ARG A 289 -14.64 12.42 13.51
C ARG A 289 -15.09 11.96 14.89
N ARG A 290 -14.12 11.67 15.76
CA ARG A 290 -14.35 11.52 17.22
C ARG A 290 -15.02 12.80 17.71
N ALA A 291 -16.23 12.71 18.26
CA ALA A 291 -16.80 13.81 19.03
C ALA A 291 -15.94 13.97 20.29
N VAL A 292 -15.24 15.09 20.42
CA VAL A 292 -14.61 15.46 21.68
C VAL A 292 -15.75 15.98 22.55
N ALA A 293 -16.03 15.30 23.66
CA ALA A 293 -16.99 15.81 24.63
C ALA A 293 -16.50 17.19 25.13
N PRO A 294 -17.37 18.20 25.26
CA PRO A 294 -16.98 19.47 25.85
C PRO A 294 -16.49 19.21 27.28
N SER A 295 -15.29 19.69 27.60
CA SER A 295 -14.76 19.70 28.95
C SER A 295 -15.67 20.58 29.82
N SER A 296 -16.28 19.97 30.82
CA SER A 296 -17.00 20.68 31.88
C SER A 296 -15.99 21.25 32.88
N GLU A 297 -15.37 22.37 32.53
CA GLU A 297 -14.71 23.25 33.50
C GLU A 297 -15.02 24.68 33.10
N ASP A 298 -15.93 25.30 33.85
CA ASP A 298 -15.82 26.68 34.32
C ASP A 298 -16.93 26.89 35.37
N GLY A 299 -16.62 26.43 36.58
CA GLY A 299 -17.23 26.94 37.79
C GLY A 299 -16.29 27.99 38.40
N LEU A 300 -16.88 29.10 38.85
CA LEU A 300 -16.35 30.08 39.80
C LEU A 300 -15.23 31.00 39.29
N HIS A 301 -15.62 32.20 38.86
CA HIS A 301 -15.43 33.43 39.65
C HIS A 301 -16.37 34.55 39.20
#